data_AF-A0A7J7NW00-F1
#
_entry.id   AF-A0A7J7NW00-F1
#
_cell.length_a   1.000
_cell.length_b   1.000
_cell.length_c   1.000
_cell.angle_alpha   90.00
_cell.angle_beta   90.00
_cell.angle_gamma   90.00
#
_symmetry.space_group_name_H-M   'P 1'
#
loop_
_entity.id
_entity.type
_entity.pdbx_description
1 polymer ?
#
loop_
_entity_poly.entity_id
_entity_poly.type
_entity_poly.pdbx_seq_one_letter_code
_entity_poly.pdbx_strand_id
1 'polypeptide(L)'
;MIMGSHHLIFIFIFIFIFINLISQTSSAACNGIYITYTYKSGLKLPPNTTLQSSQPYRFESTATILNNALQPLKSWQLFVGFHNKELLVSASQAVLVDGSTFPAHVGNGTVFAGFPATDLNTAVDTAGDLTQMMANIDFVGTQFGVNPPNVPMPLNISLLNNGFSCPSAVQNGTFSSFSF
;
A
#
# COMPACT_ATOMS: atom_id res chain seq x y z
N MET A 1 17.83 5.45 71.19
CA MET A 1 16.72 4.57 70.77
C MET A 1 16.48 4.85 69.30
N ILE A 2 17.17 4.08 68.45
CA ILE A 2 17.23 4.25 66.99
C ILE A 2 16.29 3.20 66.42
N MET A 3 15.15 3.58 65.86
CA MET A 3 14.38 2.67 65.02
C MET A 3 13.39 3.48 64.18
N GLY A 4 13.45 3.29 62.84
CA GLY A 4 12.36 3.67 61.94
C GLY A 4 12.64 4.82 60.98
N SER A 5 13.67 4.74 60.13
CA SER A 5 13.70 5.54 58.90
C SER A 5 14.66 5.00 57.82
N HIS A 6 14.73 3.68 57.65
CA HIS A 6 15.54 3.06 56.58
C HIS A 6 14.75 2.12 55.66
N HIS A 7 13.46 1.90 55.91
CA HIS A 7 12.63 1.05 55.05
C HIS A 7 11.89 1.80 53.93
N LEU A 8 11.73 3.13 54.02
CA LEU A 8 11.03 3.91 52.98
C LEU A 8 11.92 4.34 51.81
N ILE A 9 13.23 4.48 52.02
CA ILE A 9 14.18 4.89 50.97
C ILE A 9 14.53 3.73 50.04
N PHE A 10 14.49 2.49 50.53
CA PHE A 10 14.78 1.29 49.73
C PHE A 10 13.66 0.90 48.75
N ILE A 11 12.42 1.38 48.96
CA ILE A 11 11.28 1.08 48.09
C ILE A 11 11.26 1.99 46.85
N PHE A 12 11.81 3.21 46.94
CA PHE A 12 11.80 4.17 45.83
C PHE A 12 12.88 3.88 44.76
N ILE A 13 13.95 3.17 45.10
CA ILE A 13 15.04 2.84 44.17
C ILE A 13 14.73 1.57 43.35
N PHE A 14 13.82 0.72 43.82
CA PHE A 14 13.42 -0.51 43.12
C PHE A 14 12.38 -0.29 42.00
N ILE A 15 11.77 0.90 41.91
CA ILE A 15 10.74 1.23 40.90
C ILE A 15 11.36 1.80 39.60
N PHE A 16 12.65 2.15 39.60
CA PHE A 16 13.34 2.73 38.44
C PHE A 16 14.12 1.74 37.58
N ILE A 17 13.95 0.43 37.79
CA ILE A 17 14.61 -0.64 37.00
C ILE A 17 13.56 -1.62 36.45
N PHE A 18 12.46 -1.10 35.87
CA PHE A 18 11.79 -1.83 34.79
C PHE A 18 12.34 -1.30 33.47
N ILE A 19 13.46 -1.93 33.16
CA ILE A 19 14.16 -1.93 31.89
C ILE A 19 13.14 -2.00 30.77
N ASN A 20 13.26 -1.07 29.83
CA ASN A 20 12.71 -1.16 28.48
C ASN A 20 13.17 -2.49 27.86
N LEU A 21 12.42 -3.57 28.08
CA LEU A 21 12.59 -4.81 27.34
C LEU A 21 11.49 -4.87 26.30
N ILE A 22 11.86 -4.27 25.18
CA ILE A 22 11.38 -4.51 23.82
C ILE A 22 10.88 -5.95 23.71
N SER A 23 9.57 -6.11 23.60
CA SER A 23 9.00 -7.06 22.65
C SER A 23 8.27 -6.24 21.61
N GLN A 24 9.01 -5.40 20.89
CA GLN A 24 8.61 -5.12 19.51
C GLN A 24 8.74 -6.47 18.84
N THR A 25 7.62 -7.16 18.64
CA THR A 25 7.60 -8.33 17.78
C THR A 25 8.24 -7.89 16.48
N SER A 26 9.42 -8.45 16.18
CA SER A 26 10.00 -8.40 14.86
C SER A 26 9.07 -9.20 13.96
N SER A 27 7.91 -8.61 13.62
CA SER A 27 7.19 -9.04 12.44
C SER A 27 8.18 -8.88 11.30
N ALA A 28 8.39 -9.94 10.53
CA ALA A 28 9.16 -9.87 9.31
C ALA A 28 8.39 -8.97 8.32
N ALA A 29 8.53 -7.66 8.52
CA ALA A 29 7.67 -6.59 8.06
C ALA A 29 8.38 -5.78 6.98
N CYS A 30 8.27 -6.18 5.70
CA CYS A 30 8.69 -5.46 4.47
C CYS A 30 9.83 -4.42 4.59
N ASN A 31 10.85 -4.67 5.43
CA ASN A 31 11.80 -3.66 5.88
C ASN A 31 11.22 -2.24 6.14
N GLY A 32 9.95 -2.09 6.54
CA GLY A 32 9.29 -0.78 6.74
C GLY A 32 8.59 -0.15 5.53
N ILE A 33 8.35 -0.87 4.42
CA ILE A 33 7.51 -0.38 3.31
C ILE A 33 6.06 -0.78 3.51
N TYR A 34 5.15 0.20 3.39
CA TYR A 34 3.70 0.01 3.49
C TYR A 34 3.06 0.17 2.12
N ILE A 35 2.14 -0.72 1.77
CA ILE A 35 1.39 -0.67 0.51
C ILE A 35 -0.09 -0.66 0.85
N THR A 36 -0.92 0.08 0.13
CA THR A 36 -2.38 -0.04 0.25
C THR A 36 -3.03 0.05 -1.13
N TYR A 37 -4.22 -0.54 -1.24
CA TYR A 37 -5.10 -0.36 -2.39
C TYR A 37 -6.51 -0.05 -1.89
N THR A 38 -7.05 1.07 -2.34
CA THR A 38 -8.38 1.56 -1.93
C THR A 38 -9.23 1.76 -3.16
N TYR A 39 -10.37 1.07 -3.23
CA TYR A 39 -11.39 1.37 -4.23
C TYR A 39 -12.17 2.61 -3.81
N LYS A 40 -12.33 3.56 -4.73
CA LYS A 40 -13.01 4.84 -4.48
C LYS A 40 -14.45 4.82 -4.98
N SER A 41 -14.66 4.48 -6.24
CA SER A 41 -15.98 4.59 -6.86
C SER A 41 -16.10 3.71 -8.09
N GLY A 42 -17.35 3.44 -8.48
CA GLY A 42 -17.64 2.81 -9.75
C GLY A 42 -19.03 3.14 -10.27
N LEU A 43 -19.14 3.16 -11.59
CA LEU A 43 -20.33 3.63 -12.30
C LEU A 43 -20.57 2.77 -13.53
N LYS A 44 -21.81 2.33 -13.73
CA LYS A 44 -22.21 1.62 -14.95
C LYS A 44 -21.99 2.51 -16.17
N LEU A 45 -21.26 2.03 -17.16
CA LEU A 45 -21.04 2.75 -18.40
C LEU A 45 -22.00 2.26 -19.50
N PRO A 46 -22.45 3.13 -20.42
CA PRO A 46 -23.09 2.70 -21.64
C PRO A 46 -22.08 2.05 -22.61
N PRO A 47 -22.53 1.22 -23.57
CA PRO A 47 -23.90 0.74 -23.70
C PRO A 47 -24.26 -0.31 -22.65
N ASN A 48 -25.56 -0.53 -22.44
CA ASN A 48 -26.02 -1.68 -21.66
C ASN A 48 -25.83 -2.95 -22.48
N THR A 49 -25.23 -3.98 -21.89
CA THR A 49 -25.04 -5.28 -22.53
C THR A 49 -26.07 -6.29 -22.03
N THR A 50 -26.45 -7.23 -22.90
CA THR A 50 -27.32 -8.35 -22.50
C THR A 50 -26.60 -9.31 -21.57
N LEU A 51 -25.29 -9.51 -21.77
CA LEU A 51 -24.44 -10.33 -20.90
C LEU A 51 -23.87 -9.47 -19.77
N GLN A 52 -24.18 -9.82 -18.51
CA GLN A 52 -23.72 -9.09 -17.34
C GLN A 52 -22.19 -9.09 -17.22
N SER A 53 -21.53 -10.21 -17.54
CA SER A 53 -20.06 -10.33 -17.53
C SER A 53 -19.33 -9.41 -18.52
N SER A 54 -20.05 -8.87 -19.51
CA SER A 54 -19.52 -7.97 -20.54
C SER A 54 -19.94 -6.52 -20.30
N GLN A 55 -20.71 -6.24 -19.25
CA GLN A 55 -21.16 -4.89 -18.94
C GLN A 55 -19.96 -4.06 -18.45
N PRO A 56 -19.63 -2.93 -19.12
CA PRO A 56 -18.57 -2.05 -18.65
C PRO A 56 -19.02 -1.24 -17.43
N TYR A 57 -18.09 -1.11 -16.49
CA TYR A 57 -18.19 -0.23 -15.34
C TYR A 57 -16.91 0.59 -15.26
N ARG A 58 -17.05 1.90 -15.06
CA ARG A 58 -15.94 2.74 -14.66
C ARG A 58 -15.53 2.36 -13.25
N PHE A 59 -14.23 2.41 -12.97
CA PHE A 59 -13.71 2.34 -11.62
C PHE A 59 -12.69 3.45 -11.36
N GLU A 60 -12.64 3.89 -10.10
CA GLU A 60 -11.56 4.68 -9.54
C GLU A 60 -11.00 3.97 -8.32
N SER A 61 -9.68 4.02 -8.17
CA SER A 61 -8.97 3.43 -7.04
C SER A 61 -7.64 4.12 -6.83
N THR A 62 -7.07 3.98 -5.64
CA THR A 62 -5.73 4.48 -5.33
C THR A 62 -4.87 3.35 -4.79
N ALA A 63 -3.68 3.17 -5.37
CA ALA A 63 -2.59 2.46 -4.70
C ALA A 63 -1.67 3.46 -4.00
N THR A 64 -1.26 3.14 -2.78
CA THR A 64 -0.28 3.93 -2.03
C THR A 64 0.93 3.07 -1.72
N ILE A 65 2.13 3.64 -1.87
CA ILE A 65 3.39 3.08 -1.35
C ILE A 65 3.96 4.11 -0.39
N LEU A 66 4.27 3.70 0.84
CA LEU A 66 4.86 4.56 1.87
C LEU A 66 6.16 3.93 2.38
N ASN A 67 7.24 4.69 2.32
CA ASN A 67 8.55 4.28 2.81
C ASN A 67 8.78 4.73 4.26
N ASN A 68 8.58 3.84 5.22
CA ASN A 68 9.01 4.00 6.61
C ASN A 68 10.31 3.24 6.91
N ALA A 69 11.00 2.74 5.90
CA ALA A 69 12.28 2.05 6.05
C ALA A 69 13.39 3.02 6.42
N LEU A 70 14.49 2.47 6.96
CA LEU A 70 15.74 3.22 7.18
C LEU A 70 16.55 3.46 5.90
N GLN A 71 16.09 2.94 4.76
CA GLN A 71 16.79 3.03 3.48
C GLN A 71 15.82 3.56 2.41
N PRO A 72 16.30 4.37 1.45
CA PRO A 72 15.46 4.87 0.38
C PRO A 72 14.99 3.72 -0.53
N LEU A 73 13.74 3.76 -0.94
CA LEU A 73 13.21 2.85 -1.93
C LEU A 73 13.50 3.41 -3.33
N LYS A 74 14.54 2.88 -3.97
CA LYS A 74 15.03 3.35 -5.27
C LYS A 74 14.31 2.67 -6.43
N SER A 75 13.89 3.47 -7.42
CA SER A 75 13.27 3.00 -8.66
C SER A 75 12.15 1.99 -8.38
N TRP A 76 11.16 2.41 -7.60
CA TRP A 76 10.11 1.50 -7.15
C TRP A 76 9.31 0.96 -8.33
N GLN A 77 8.97 -0.34 -8.25
CA GLN A 77 8.09 -1.00 -9.20
C GLN A 77 7.00 -1.75 -8.46
N LEU A 78 5.76 -1.44 -8.81
CA LEU A 78 4.56 -1.98 -8.17
C LEU A 78 3.80 -2.85 -9.17
N PHE A 79 3.68 -4.14 -8.88
CA PHE A 79 2.75 -5.01 -9.59
C PHE A 79 1.36 -4.87 -9.00
N VAL A 80 0.35 -4.73 -9.85
CA VAL A 80 -1.08 -4.77 -9.48
C VAL A 80 -1.77 -5.84 -10.31
N GLY A 81 -2.32 -6.86 -9.64
CA GLY A 81 -2.99 -8.01 -10.23
C GLY A 81 -4.46 -7.74 -10.57
N PHE A 82 -4.71 -6.81 -11.49
CA PHE A 82 -6.03 -6.64 -12.13
C PHE A 82 -6.52 -7.95 -12.77
N HIS A 83 -7.82 -8.24 -12.69
CA HIS A 83 -8.36 -9.56 -13.08
C HIS A 83 -9.79 -9.58 -13.65
N ASN A 84 -10.41 -8.42 -13.82
CA ASN A 84 -11.76 -8.21 -14.35
C ASN A 84 -11.74 -7.56 -15.75
N LYS A 85 -10.73 -7.92 -16.56
CA LYS A 85 -10.51 -7.42 -17.94
C LYS A 85 -10.35 -5.89 -17.99
N GLU A 86 -9.66 -5.35 -16.99
CA GLU A 86 -9.51 -3.92 -16.80
C GLU A 86 -8.77 -3.27 -17.97
N LEU A 87 -9.27 -2.11 -18.38
CA LEU A 87 -8.68 -1.16 -19.30
C LEU A 87 -8.41 0.12 -18.52
N LEU A 88 -7.15 0.47 -18.30
CA LEU A 88 -6.80 1.73 -17.66
C LEU A 88 -6.76 2.85 -18.69
N VAL A 89 -7.32 4.00 -18.33
CA VAL A 89 -7.23 5.26 -19.09
C VAL A 89 -6.23 6.23 -18.46
N SER A 90 -5.93 6.09 -17.17
CA SER A 90 -4.86 6.85 -16.52
C SER A 90 -4.35 6.17 -15.26
N ALA A 91 -3.09 6.44 -14.93
CA ALA A 91 -2.49 6.22 -13.61
C ALA A 91 -1.73 7.51 -13.22
N SER A 92 -2.07 8.13 -12.08
CA SER A 92 -1.33 9.31 -11.62
C SER A 92 0.04 8.91 -11.06
N GLN A 93 1.05 9.76 -11.28
CA GLN A 93 2.39 9.59 -10.72
C GLN A 93 3.11 8.27 -11.06
N ALA A 94 2.67 7.58 -12.10
CA ALA A 94 3.21 6.30 -12.52
C ALA A 94 3.08 6.08 -14.03
N VAL A 95 3.94 5.24 -14.57
CA VAL A 95 3.93 4.79 -15.97
C VAL A 95 3.94 3.26 -16.02
N LEU A 96 3.46 2.69 -17.13
CA LEU A 96 3.52 1.26 -17.38
C LEU A 96 4.94 0.86 -17.76
N VAL A 97 5.50 -0.15 -17.08
CA VAL A 97 6.88 -0.61 -17.30
C VAL A 97 7.06 -1.26 -18.67
N ASP A 98 6.00 -1.80 -19.26
CA ASP A 98 6.03 -2.38 -20.61
C ASP A 98 6.14 -1.34 -21.73
N GLY A 99 6.14 -0.05 -21.40
CA GLY A 99 6.25 1.06 -22.34
C GLY A 99 4.97 1.35 -23.13
N SER A 100 3.87 0.67 -22.83
CA SER A 100 2.58 0.95 -23.45
C SER A 100 2.00 2.30 -22.97
N THR A 101 1.15 2.88 -23.80
CA THR A 101 0.48 4.16 -23.52
C THR A 101 -0.97 3.94 -23.14
N PHE A 102 -1.51 4.77 -22.25
CA PHE A 102 -2.94 4.74 -21.97
C PHE A 102 -3.77 5.23 -23.18
N PRO A 103 -4.93 4.63 -23.46
CA PRO A 103 -5.55 3.54 -22.71
C PRO A 103 -4.88 2.17 -22.94
N ALA A 104 -4.75 1.36 -21.88
CA ALA A 104 -4.02 0.10 -21.89
C ALA A 104 -4.79 -1.04 -21.21
N HIS A 105 -4.79 -2.22 -21.82
CA HIS A 105 -5.40 -3.44 -21.26
C HIS A 105 -4.48 -4.05 -20.20
N VAL A 106 -4.97 -4.17 -18.97
CA VAL A 106 -4.17 -4.60 -17.81
C VAL A 106 -4.77 -5.77 -17.06
N GLY A 107 -5.86 -6.37 -17.56
CA GLY A 107 -6.64 -7.38 -16.84
C GLY A 107 -5.96 -8.73 -16.55
N ASN A 108 -4.67 -8.90 -16.88
CA ASN A 108 -3.83 -10.01 -16.42
C ASN A 108 -2.80 -9.55 -15.37
N GLY A 109 -3.03 -8.38 -14.78
CA GLY A 109 -2.07 -7.63 -14.00
C GLY A 109 -1.10 -6.82 -14.85
N THR A 110 -0.50 -5.81 -14.23
CA THR A 110 0.52 -4.97 -14.87
C THR A 110 1.51 -4.43 -13.83
N VAL A 111 2.63 -3.90 -14.30
CA VAL A 111 3.69 -3.31 -13.48
C VAL A 111 3.78 -1.82 -13.75
N PHE A 112 3.76 -1.05 -12.66
CA PHE A 112 3.94 0.39 -12.65
C PHE A 112 5.32 0.77 -12.12
N ALA A 113 5.90 1.83 -12.66
CA ALA A 113 7.06 2.51 -12.11
C ALA A 113 6.76 3.98 -11.84
N GLY A 114 7.43 4.57 -10.86
CA GLY A 114 7.21 5.96 -10.47
C GLY A 114 7.60 6.97 -11.55
N PHE A 115 6.76 8.00 -11.73
CA PHE A 115 7.03 9.11 -12.64
C PHE A 115 6.29 10.37 -12.18
N PRO A 116 6.93 11.56 -12.11
CA PRO A 116 8.33 11.81 -12.42
C PRO A 116 9.29 11.39 -11.30
N ALA A 117 8.78 11.18 -10.08
CA ALA A 117 9.58 10.69 -8.96
C ALA A 117 9.67 9.16 -8.98
N THR A 118 10.86 8.64 -9.22
CA THR A 118 11.13 7.19 -9.28
C THR A 118 11.49 6.59 -7.92
N ASP A 119 11.87 7.44 -6.96
CA ASP A 119 12.40 7.04 -5.67
C ASP A 119 11.49 7.56 -4.55
N LEU A 120 11.45 6.84 -3.42
CA LEU A 120 10.85 7.31 -2.17
C LEU A 120 11.93 7.42 -1.09
N ASN A 121 12.07 8.61 -0.51
CA ASN A 121 13.04 8.91 0.54
C ASN A 121 12.61 8.31 1.89
N THR A 122 13.52 8.34 2.85
CA THR A 122 13.26 7.87 4.22
C THR A 122 12.66 8.96 5.09
N ALA A 123 11.95 8.59 6.16
CA ALA A 123 11.48 9.55 7.15
C ALA A 123 12.62 10.30 7.86
N VAL A 124 13.80 9.69 7.97
CA VAL A 124 14.98 10.31 8.57
C VAL A 124 15.50 11.46 7.70
N ASP A 125 15.65 11.21 6.40
CA ASP A 125 16.21 12.20 5.47
C ASP A 125 15.24 13.35 5.19
N THR A 126 13.93 13.09 5.29
CA THR A 126 12.88 14.06 4.96
C THR A 126 12.23 14.70 6.18
N ALA A 127 12.69 14.38 7.40
CA ALA A 127 12.05 14.78 8.65
C ALA A 127 10.54 14.46 8.70
N GLY A 128 10.13 13.34 8.09
CA GLY A 128 8.72 12.92 8.09
C GLY A 128 7.85 13.47 6.96
N ASP A 129 8.43 14.17 5.96
CA ASP A 129 7.66 14.72 4.84
C ASP A 129 7.09 13.62 3.93
N LEU A 130 5.76 13.41 4.02
CA LEU A 130 5.01 12.42 3.24
C LEU A 130 5.13 12.62 1.73
N THR A 131 5.31 13.86 1.26
CA THR A 131 5.38 14.13 -0.19
C THR A 131 6.64 13.56 -0.84
N GLN A 132 7.64 13.21 -0.03
CA GLN A 132 8.92 12.66 -0.48
C GLN A 132 9.08 11.17 -0.16
N MET A 133 8.27 10.62 0.74
CA MET A 133 8.32 9.20 1.14
C MET A 133 7.12 8.38 0.66
N MET A 134 6.11 9.01 0.04
CA MET A 134 4.89 8.35 -0.40
C MET A 134 4.65 8.53 -1.90
N ALA A 135 4.28 7.45 -2.58
CA ALA A 135 3.67 7.49 -3.91
C ALA A 135 2.18 7.20 -3.79
N ASN A 136 1.35 8.08 -4.38
CA ASN A 136 -0.10 7.87 -4.52
C ASN A 136 -0.43 7.76 -6.00
N ILE A 137 -0.97 6.60 -6.39
CA ILE A 137 -1.25 6.24 -7.77
C ILE A 137 -2.76 6.13 -7.91
N ASP A 138 -3.37 7.16 -8.50
CA ASP A 138 -4.80 7.18 -8.79
C ASP A 138 -5.05 6.53 -10.15
N PHE A 139 -5.75 5.41 -10.12
CA PHE A 139 -6.20 4.70 -11.31
C PHE A 139 -7.59 5.16 -11.71
N VAL A 140 -7.75 5.41 -13.01
CA VAL A 140 -9.05 5.52 -13.65
C VAL A 140 -9.10 4.49 -14.76
N GLY A 141 -10.16 3.68 -14.77
CA GLY A 141 -10.29 2.62 -15.75
C GLY A 141 -11.73 2.18 -15.99
N THR A 142 -11.84 1.21 -16.89
CA THR A 142 -13.05 0.42 -17.12
C THR A 142 -12.78 -1.02 -16.77
N GLN A 143 -13.72 -1.68 -16.11
CA GLN A 143 -13.73 -3.11 -15.84
C GLN A 143 -15.03 -3.73 -16.34
N PHE A 144 -15.08 -5.05 -16.42
CA PHE A 144 -16.23 -5.75 -16.97
C PHE A 144 -16.81 -6.73 -15.96
N GLY A 145 -18.14 -6.77 -15.86
CA GLY A 145 -18.86 -7.77 -15.07
C GLY A 145 -18.92 -7.55 -13.56
N VAL A 146 -18.26 -6.52 -13.03
CA VAL A 146 -18.29 -6.17 -11.60
C VAL A 146 -19.35 -5.10 -11.36
N ASN A 147 -20.58 -5.55 -11.10
CA ASN A 147 -21.71 -4.67 -10.82
C ASN A 147 -21.69 -4.16 -9.36
N PRO A 148 -21.97 -2.87 -9.09
CA PRO A 148 -22.23 -2.39 -7.73
C PRO A 148 -23.32 -3.24 -7.05
N PRO A 149 -23.15 -3.61 -5.76
CA PRO A 149 -22.16 -3.10 -4.81
C PRO A 149 -20.81 -3.83 -4.81
N ASN A 150 -20.55 -4.77 -5.73
CA ASN A 150 -19.30 -5.51 -5.77
C ASN A 150 -18.11 -4.58 -6.07
N VAL A 151 -16.98 -4.85 -5.42
CA VAL A 151 -15.77 -4.04 -5.49
C VAL A 151 -14.69 -4.78 -6.28
N PRO A 152 -14.10 -4.18 -7.31
CA PRO A 152 -13.03 -4.75 -8.12
C PRO A 152 -11.68 -4.67 -7.40
N MET A 153 -11.47 -5.54 -6.43
CA MET A 153 -10.16 -5.66 -5.79
C MET A 153 -9.16 -6.37 -6.70
N PRO A 154 -7.88 -5.96 -6.74
CA PRO A 154 -6.85 -6.76 -7.39
C PRO A 154 -6.66 -8.09 -6.65
N LEU A 155 -6.25 -9.14 -7.36
CA LEU A 155 -5.95 -10.45 -6.77
C LEU A 155 -4.76 -10.36 -5.80
N ASN A 156 -3.77 -9.55 -6.17
CA ASN A 156 -2.56 -9.30 -5.42
C ASN A 156 -1.96 -7.95 -5.83
N ILE A 157 -1.10 -7.43 -4.98
CA ILE A 157 -0.30 -6.24 -5.23
C ILE A 157 1.02 -6.44 -4.48
N SER A 158 2.12 -6.16 -5.15
CA SER A 158 3.44 -6.47 -4.61
C SER A 158 4.50 -5.52 -5.17
N LEU A 159 5.47 -5.19 -4.32
CA LEU A 159 6.67 -4.50 -4.73
C LEU A 159 7.62 -5.49 -5.44
N LEU A 160 8.18 -5.11 -6.58
CA LEU A 160 9.11 -5.95 -7.35
C LEU A 160 10.59 -5.62 -7.09
N ASN A 161 10.87 -4.66 -6.21
CA ASN A 161 12.24 -4.26 -5.87
C ASN A 161 12.96 -5.38 -5.09
N ASN A 162 14.17 -5.71 -5.54
CA ASN A 162 15.04 -6.68 -4.86
C ASN A 162 15.32 -6.26 -3.42
N GLY A 163 15.34 -7.23 -2.49
CA GLY A 163 15.64 -7.00 -1.07
C GLY A 163 14.43 -6.65 -0.20
N PHE A 164 13.24 -6.52 -0.79
CA PHE A 164 11.98 -6.32 -0.05
C PHE A 164 11.08 -7.55 -0.25
N SER A 165 10.98 -8.40 0.77
CA SER A 165 10.08 -9.56 0.77
C SER A 165 8.86 -9.26 1.63
N CYS A 166 7.67 -9.23 1.01
CA CYS A 166 6.43 -8.84 1.67
C CYS A 166 5.44 -10.01 1.83
N PRO A 167 4.74 -10.12 2.98
CA PRO A 167 3.67 -11.09 3.15
C PRO A 167 2.47 -10.81 2.22
N SER A 168 1.62 -11.82 2.04
CA SER A 168 0.44 -11.75 1.15
C SER A 168 -0.61 -10.75 1.63
N ALA A 169 -1.41 -10.25 0.69
CA ALA A 169 -2.48 -9.28 0.93
C ALA A 169 -3.53 -9.74 1.94
N VAL A 170 -3.95 -8.83 2.81
CA VAL A 170 -5.17 -8.99 3.62
C VAL A 170 -6.25 -8.08 3.04
N GLN A 171 -7.28 -8.68 2.45
CA GLN A 171 -8.44 -7.95 1.93
C GLN A 171 -9.45 -7.70 3.05
N ASN A 172 -9.93 -6.47 3.19
CA ASN A 172 -10.98 -6.11 4.15
C ASN A 172 -12.03 -5.18 3.51
N GLY A 173 -12.98 -5.76 2.78
CA GLY A 173 -14.10 -5.02 2.17
C GLY A 173 -13.67 -4.15 0.98
N THR A 174 -13.91 -2.83 1.05
CA THR A 174 -13.51 -1.82 0.03
C THR A 174 -12.05 -1.39 0.15
N PHE A 175 -11.34 -1.95 1.13
CA PHE A 175 -9.97 -1.60 1.44
C PHE A 175 -9.10 -2.85 1.48
N SER A 176 -7.97 -2.80 0.81
CA SER A 176 -6.88 -3.74 1.03
C SER A 176 -5.72 -2.95 1.63
N SER A 177 -5.61 -2.96 2.96
CA SER A 177 -4.40 -2.47 3.62
C SER A 177 -3.34 -3.53 3.62
N PHE A 178 -2.11 -3.07 3.43
CA PHE A 178 -0.95 -3.80 3.84
C PHE A 178 -0.26 -2.97 4.91
N SER A 179 -0.63 -3.26 6.15
CA SER A 179 0.19 -2.87 7.29
C SER A 179 1.28 -3.92 7.40
N PHE A 180 2.50 -3.52 7.08
CA PHE A 180 3.67 -4.39 7.15
C PHE A 180 4.58 -3.92 8.26
#